data_AF-A0A356V803-F1
#
_entry.id   AF-A0A356V803-F1
#
_cell.length_a   1.000
_cell.length_b   1.000
_cell.length_c   1.000
_cell.angle_alpha   90.00
_cell.angle_beta   90.00
_cell.angle_gamma   90.00
#
_symmetry.space_group_name_H-M   'P 1'
#
loop_
_entity.id
_entity.type
_entity.pdbx_description
1 polymer ?
#
loop_
_entity_poly.entity_id
_entity_poly.type
_entity_poly.pdbx_seq_one_letter_code
_entity_poly.pdbx_strand_id
1 'polypeptide(L)'
;MKQVASRRSSPRSRSKGTRRKSSRRLSTPRLPRAAVASPETPVDPRLREGVDRFNARQFFECHEILEQLWLQTAGRSKHFYQGLIQAAVAFHHWSKGNPAGALTLARSATGYLKRYTPAYLGLDVEAFLQRFGDVFQWLRRHPMRYDPRLVPVLRWTPMARQQ
;
A
#
# COMPACT_ATOMS: atom_id res chain seq x y z
N MET A 1 -4.81 8.72 60.09
CA MET A 1 -6.18 8.53 60.65
C MET A 1 -7.14 8.39 59.47
N LYS A 2 -7.91 7.33 59.21
CA LYS A 2 -8.20 6.03 59.83
C LYS A 2 -8.29 4.99 58.70
N GLN A 3 -7.82 3.76 58.98
CA GLN A 3 -8.17 2.57 58.22
C GLN A 3 -9.57 2.06 58.60
N VAL A 4 -10.24 1.32 57.71
CA VAL A 4 -11.02 0.12 58.05
C VAL A 4 -10.89 -0.92 56.94
N ALA A 5 -10.54 -2.14 57.33
CA ALA A 5 -10.47 -3.36 56.53
C ALA A 5 -11.60 -4.32 56.95
N SER A 6 -12.06 -5.21 56.06
CA SER A 6 -12.68 -6.52 56.40
C SER A 6 -12.84 -7.34 55.10
N ARG A 7 -12.02 -8.37 54.79
CA ARG A 7 -11.90 -9.77 55.29
C ARG A 7 -12.90 -10.79 54.69
N ARG A 8 -12.31 -11.76 53.94
CA ARG A 8 -12.53 -13.25 53.89
C ARG A 8 -13.93 -13.81 53.55
N SER A 9 -14.16 -14.99 52.97
CA SER A 9 -13.39 -16.12 52.37
C SER A 9 -14.41 -17.06 51.66
N SER A 10 -13.93 -17.88 50.71
CA SER A 10 -14.54 -19.05 50.03
C SER A 10 -15.18 -20.12 50.96
N PRO A 11 -15.72 -21.30 50.54
CA PRO A 11 -15.67 -22.00 49.23
C PRO A 11 -16.93 -22.82 48.82
N ARG A 12 -16.94 -23.42 47.61
CA ARG A 12 -17.59 -24.73 47.39
C ARG A 12 -17.02 -25.49 46.20
N SER A 13 -16.80 -26.79 46.42
CA SER A 13 -16.27 -27.79 45.50
C SER A 13 -17.38 -28.59 44.82
N ARG A 14 -17.13 -29.10 43.60
CA ARG A 14 -17.49 -30.47 43.19
C ARG A 14 -16.86 -30.85 41.84
N SER A 15 -16.78 -32.15 41.64
CA SER A 15 -15.74 -32.87 40.90
C SER A 15 -16.31 -33.72 39.75
N LYS A 16 -15.40 -33.99 38.78
CA LYS A 16 -15.30 -35.15 37.87
C LYS A 16 -16.29 -35.28 36.70
N GLY A 17 -15.71 -35.36 35.50
CA GLY A 17 -16.33 -35.86 34.29
C GLY A 17 -15.28 -36.08 33.19
N THR A 18 -14.78 -37.30 33.08
CA THR A 18 -13.89 -37.77 32.03
C THR A 18 -14.62 -37.81 30.69
N ARG A 19 -14.05 -37.20 29.63
CA ARG A 19 -14.40 -37.59 28.25
C ARG A 19 -13.30 -37.24 27.25
N ARG A 20 -12.54 -38.25 26.85
CA ARG A 20 -11.81 -38.28 25.57
C ARG A 20 -12.81 -38.07 24.43
N LYS A 21 -12.54 -37.12 23.52
CA LYS A 21 -13.03 -37.17 22.14
C LYS A 21 -11.98 -36.62 21.17
N SER A 22 -11.34 -37.57 20.51
CA SER A 22 -10.89 -37.59 19.11
C SER A 22 -10.65 -36.26 18.42
N SER A 23 -9.38 -36.03 18.14
CA SER A 23 -8.84 -35.52 16.88
C SER A 23 -9.82 -35.58 15.70
N ARG A 24 -10.60 -34.52 15.53
CA ARG A 24 -11.19 -34.15 14.25
C ARG A 24 -10.23 -33.17 13.60
N ARG A 25 -9.41 -33.68 12.68
CA ARG A 25 -8.73 -32.86 11.67
C ARG A 25 -9.78 -31.95 11.04
N LEU A 26 -9.62 -30.65 11.20
CA LEU A 26 -10.33 -29.68 10.37
C LEU A 26 -9.76 -29.87 8.97
N SER A 27 -10.48 -30.60 8.13
CA SER A 27 -10.20 -30.65 6.69
C SER A 27 -10.36 -29.23 6.17
N THR A 28 -9.24 -28.61 5.82
CA THR A 28 -9.22 -27.31 5.16
C THR A 28 -10.04 -27.38 3.89
N PRO A 29 -10.98 -26.44 3.64
CA PRO A 29 -11.55 -26.29 2.32
C PRO A 29 -10.41 -25.92 1.39
N ARG A 30 -10.11 -26.81 0.44
CA ARG A 30 -9.17 -26.55 -0.67
C ARG A 30 -9.77 -25.40 -1.48
N LEU A 31 -9.24 -24.20 -1.27
CA LEU A 31 -9.55 -23.05 -2.12
C LEU A 31 -9.34 -23.46 -3.59
N PRO A 32 -10.27 -23.12 -4.50
CA PRO A 32 -10.05 -23.39 -5.91
C PRO A 32 -8.74 -22.74 -6.35
N ARG A 33 -7.92 -23.52 -7.04
CA ARG A 33 -6.69 -23.09 -7.70
C ARG A 33 -7.01 -21.80 -8.44
N ALA A 34 -6.36 -20.70 -8.06
CA ALA A 34 -6.55 -19.39 -8.66
C ALA A 34 -6.72 -19.56 -10.16
N ALA A 35 -7.90 -19.18 -10.66
CA ALA A 35 -8.17 -19.15 -12.08
C ALA A 35 -7.01 -18.39 -12.72
N VAL A 36 -6.28 -19.08 -13.60
CA VAL A 36 -5.27 -18.47 -14.45
C VAL A 36 -5.96 -17.32 -15.17
N ALA A 37 -5.61 -16.09 -14.77
CA ALA A 37 -6.13 -14.89 -15.40
C ALA A 37 -5.74 -14.96 -16.88
N SER A 38 -6.75 -15.17 -17.72
CA SER A 38 -6.67 -15.09 -19.18
C SER A 38 -6.49 -13.61 -19.59
N PRO A 39 -6.02 -13.34 -20.82
CA PRO A 39 -5.17 -12.20 -21.14
C PRO A 39 -5.95 -10.89 -21.33
N GLU A 40 -5.23 -9.78 -21.13
CA GLU A 40 -5.60 -8.40 -21.48
C GLU A 40 -6.94 -7.87 -20.91
N THR A 41 -7.10 -7.74 -19.58
CA THR A 41 -8.05 -6.72 -19.11
C THR A 41 -7.43 -5.37 -19.49
N PRO A 42 -8.09 -4.54 -20.32
CA PRO A 42 -7.53 -3.24 -20.68
C PRO A 42 -7.26 -2.45 -19.41
N VAL A 43 -6.07 -1.83 -19.34
CA VAL A 43 -5.74 -0.93 -18.24
C VAL A 43 -6.81 0.16 -18.17
N ASP A 44 -7.38 0.37 -16.98
CA ASP A 44 -8.41 1.40 -16.77
C ASP A 44 -7.86 2.77 -17.22
N PRO A 45 -8.59 3.53 -18.05
CA PRO A 45 -8.11 4.81 -18.59
C PRO A 45 -7.74 5.82 -17.50
N ARG A 46 -8.34 5.73 -16.30
CA ARG A 46 -7.99 6.59 -15.16
C ARG A 46 -6.58 6.35 -14.66
N LEU A 47 -6.02 5.14 -14.80
CA LEU A 47 -4.61 4.92 -14.48
C LEU A 47 -3.72 5.74 -15.42
N ARG A 48 -4.05 5.77 -16.72
CA ARG A 48 -3.30 6.57 -17.69
C ARG A 48 -3.40 8.05 -17.38
N GLU A 49 -4.60 8.56 -17.14
CA GLU A 49 -4.79 9.96 -16.79
C GLU A 49 -4.06 10.33 -15.48
N GLY A 50 -4.16 9.48 -14.44
CA GLY A 50 -3.44 9.71 -13.18
C GLY A 50 -1.92 9.76 -13.37
N VAL A 51 -1.35 8.89 -14.22
CA VAL A 51 0.07 8.92 -14.58
C VAL A 51 0.44 10.22 -15.29
N ASP A 52 -0.38 10.68 -16.22
CA ASP A 52 -0.15 11.93 -16.95
C ASP A 52 -0.19 13.14 -16.00
N ARG A 53 -1.14 13.18 -15.06
CA ARG A 53 -1.20 14.20 -13.99
C ARG A 53 0.03 14.16 -13.09
N PHE A 54 0.46 12.97 -12.68
CA PHE A 54 1.66 12.81 -11.86
C PHE A 54 2.90 13.37 -12.56
N ASN A 55 3.08 13.02 -13.83
CA ASN A 55 4.21 13.45 -14.65
C ASN A 55 4.17 14.97 -14.94
N ALA A 56 2.97 15.55 -15.00
CA ALA A 56 2.75 17.00 -15.07
C ALA A 56 2.90 17.73 -13.71
N ARG A 57 3.23 17.01 -12.63
CA ARG A 57 3.33 17.51 -11.24
C ARG A 57 2.00 18.03 -10.68
N GLN A 58 0.89 17.61 -11.26
CA GLN A 58 -0.48 17.84 -10.81
C GLN A 58 -0.85 16.75 -9.79
N PHE A 59 -0.17 16.76 -8.64
CA PHE A 59 -0.23 15.64 -7.69
C PHE A 59 -1.58 15.49 -6.99
N PHE A 60 -2.29 16.60 -6.79
CA PHE A 60 -3.61 16.57 -6.18
C PHE A 60 -4.62 15.94 -7.14
N GLU A 61 -4.59 16.34 -8.41
CA GLU A 61 -5.43 15.80 -9.48
C GLU A 61 -5.12 14.32 -9.73
N CYS A 62 -3.84 13.94 -9.70
CA CYS A 62 -3.40 12.54 -9.73
C CYS A 62 -4.03 11.72 -8.59
N HIS A 63 -3.98 12.24 -7.36
CA HIS A 63 -4.60 11.63 -6.18
C HIS A 63 -6.10 11.40 -6.39
N GLU A 64 -6.85 12.43 -6.80
CA GLU A 64 -8.31 12.37 -6.95
C GLU A 64 -8.71 11.30 -7.98
N ILE A 65 -8.05 11.29 -9.14
CA ILE A 65 -8.34 10.33 -10.22
C ILE A 65 -8.06 8.90 -9.77
N LEU A 66 -6.90 8.67 -9.13
CA LEU A 66 -6.51 7.34 -8.69
C LEU A 66 -7.33 6.85 -7.51
N GLU A 67 -7.82 7.74 -6.63
CA GLU A 67 -8.70 7.38 -5.53
C GLU A 67 -10.04 6.83 -6.03
N GLN A 68 -10.65 7.47 -7.04
CA GLN A 68 -11.88 6.97 -7.66
C GLN A 68 -11.70 5.55 -8.23
N LEU A 69 -10.56 5.30 -8.87
CA LEU A 69 -10.20 3.97 -9.36
C LEU A 69 -9.98 2.98 -8.21
N TRP A 70 -9.28 3.40 -7.15
CA TRP A 70 -9.00 2.58 -5.98
C TRP A 70 -10.27 2.14 -5.22
N LEU A 71 -11.25 3.03 -5.08
CA LEU A 71 -12.54 2.75 -4.43
C LEU A 71 -13.29 1.60 -5.14
N GLN A 72 -13.21 1.55 -6.47
CA GLN A 72 -13.83 0.52 -7.30
C GLN A 72 -12.97 -0.74 -7.47
N THR A 73 -11.74 -0.73 -6.96
CA THR A 73 -10.79 -1.83 -7.13
C THR A 73 -10.82 -2.79 -5.94
N ALA A 74 -10.85 -4.09 -6.27
CA ALA A 74 -10.68 -5.19 -5.32
C ALA A 74 -9.40 -5.99 -5.62
N GLY A 75 -9.02 -6.85 -4.67
CA GLY A 75 -7.90 -7.78 -4.86
C GLY A 75 -6.53 -7.10 -4.95
N ARG A 76 -5.62 -7.73 -5.71
CA ARG A 76 -4.20 -7.36 -5.75
C ARG A 76 -3.98 -5.92 -6.23
N SER A 77 -4.74 -5.41 -7.19
CA SER A 77 -4.54 -4.06 -7.72
C SER A 77 -4.87 -2.95 -6.70
N LYS A 78 -5.67 -3.24 -5.66
CA LYS A 78 -6.07 -2.25 -4.66
C LYS A 78 -4.87 -1.64 -3.93
N HIS A 79 -3.91 -2.47 -3.53
CA HIS A 79 -2.69 -1.99 -2.87
C HIS A 79 -1.74 -1.28 -3.83
N PHE A 80 -1.76 -1.62 -5.11
CA PHE A 80 -0.97 -0.92 -6.13
C PHE A 80 -1.42 0.54 -6.27
N TYR A 81 -2.72 0.76 -6.48
CA TYR A 81 -3.27 2.11 -6.57
C TYR A 81 -3.08 2.89 -5.27
N GLN A 82 -3.25 2.25 -4.11
CA GLN A 82 -2.95 2.87 -2.82
C GLN A 82 -1.49 3.36 -2.73
N GLY A 83 -0.54 2.60 -3.26
CA GLY A 83 0.86 2.99 -3.35
C GLY A 83 1.10 4.21 -4.23
N LEU A 84 0.50 4.25 -5.43
CA LEU A 84 0.59 5.41 -6.34
C LEU A 84 -0.06 6.66 -5.76
N ILE A 85 -1.23 6.52 -5.14
CA ILE A 85 -1.92 7.62 -4.45
C ILE A 85 -1.00 8.22 -3.38
N GLN A 86 -0.43 7.38 -2.50
CA GLN A 86 0.47 7.88 -1.45
C GLN A 86 1.75 8.49 -2.01
N ALA A 87 2.26 8.00 -3.14
CA ALA A 87 3.38 8.64 -3.81
C ALA A 87 3.03 10.06 -4.31
N ALA A 88 1.85 10.24 -4.91
CA ALA A 88 1.36 11.56 -5.33
C ALA A 88 1.18 12.50 -4.13
N VAL A 89 0.51 12.04 -3.06
CA VAL A 89 0.29 12.85 -1.85
C VAL A 89 1.62 13.17 -1.16
N ALA A 90 2.62 12.29 -1.19
CA ALA A 90 3.95 12.58 -0.67
C ALA A 90 4.59 13.80 -1.36
N PHE A 91 4.54 13.86 -2.69
CA PHE A 91 5.04 15.03 -3.43
C PHE A 91 4.18 16.28 -3.22
N HIS A 92 2.86 16.12 -3.10
CA HIS A 92 1.99 17.24 -2.73
C HIS A 92 2.38 17.84 -1.38
N HIS A 93 2.55 17.02 -0.33
CA HIS A 93 3.00 17.46 0.98
C HIS A 93 4.36 18.18 0.93
N TRP A 94 5.31 17.63 0.17
CA TRP A 94 6.61 18.27 0.04
C TRP A 94 6.50 19.64 -0.65
N SER A 95 5.71 19.75 -1.72
CA SER A 95 5.46 21.02 -2.42
C SER A 95 4.78 22.08 -1.54
N LYS A 96 4.05 21.65 -0.50
CA LYS A 96 3.38 22.52 0.49
C LYS A 96 4.24 22.82 1.73
N GLY A 97 5.51 22.42 1.74
CA GLY A 97 6.40 22.67 2.86
C GLY A 97 6.19 21.72 4.05
N ASN A 98 5.64 20.53 3.82
CA ASN A 98 5.47 19.49 4.84
C ASN A 98 6.37 18.27 4.55
N PRO A 99 7.69 18.36 4.80
CA PRO A 99 8.63 17.28 4.53
C PRO A 99 8.42 16.06 5.43
N ALA A 100 7.96 16.24 6.66
CA ALA A 100 7.71 15.14 7.59
C ALA A 100 6.55 14.24 7.11
N GLY A 101 5.44 14.86 6.67
CA GLY A 101 4.32 14.15 6.06
C GLY A 101 4.72 13.47 4.76
N ALA A 102 5.49 14.16 3.92
CA ALA A 102 6.01 13.61 2.67
C ALA A 102 6.86 12.34 2.89
N LEU A 103 7.78 12.36 3.87
CA LEU A 103 8.62 11.19 4.21
C LEU A 103 7.80 10.02 4.76
N THR A 104 6.77 10.30 5.56
CA THR A 104 5.87 9.27 6.10
C THR A 104 5.13 8.55 4.98
N LEU A 105 4.52 9.33 4.07
CA LEU A 105 3.79 8.79 2.92
C LEU A 105 4.71 8.07 1.93
N ALA A 106 5.92 8.59 1.71
CA ALA A 106 6.89 7.94 0.83
C ALA A 106 7.30 6.54 1.32
N ARG A 107 7.48 6.38 2.64
CA ARG A 107 7.75 5.06 3.24
C ARG A 107 6.59 4.09 3.00
N SER A 108 5.37 4.54 3.22
CA SER A 108 4.17 3.71 3.03
C SER A 108 3.96 3.36 1.55
N ALA A 109 4.09 4.34 0.64
CA ALA A 109 4.04 4.12 -0.81
C ALA A 109 5.04 3.06 -1.26
N THR A 110 6.28 3.14 -0.79
CA THR A 110 7.33 2.13 -1.07
C THR A 110 6.92 0.74 -0.59
N GLY A 111 6.34 0.65 0.62
CA GLY A 111 5.87 -0.61 1.20
C GLY A 111 4.78 -1.29 0.37
N TYR A 112 3.87 -0.51 -0.21
CA TYR A 112 2.85 -1.01 -1.13
C TYR A 112 3.46 -1.42 -2.48
N LEU A 113 4.22 -0.53 -3.12
CA LEU A 113 4.66 -0.70 -4.51
C LEU A 113 5.75 -1.76 -4.69
N LYS A 114 6.59 -2.06 -3.67
CA LYS A 114 7.70 -3.01 -3.79
C LYS A 114 7.28 -4.40 -4.30
N ARG A 115 6.05 -4.83 -3.99
CA ARG A 115 5.47 -6.14 -4.39
C ARG A 115 5.09 -6.23 -5.88
N TYR A 116 5.20 -5.13 -6.61
CA TYR A 116 4.79 -4.97 -8.01
C TYR A 116 5.99 -4.73 -8.93
N THR A 117 7.20 -4.93 -8.43
CA THR A 117 8.43 -4.92 -9.22
C THR A 117 8.56 -6.21 -10.06
N PRO A 118 9.21 -6.16 -11.24
CA PRO A 118 9.78 -4.95 -11.85
C PRO A 118 8.71 -4.06 -12.49
N ALA A 119 7.57 -4.63 -12.91
CA ALA A 119 6.51 -3.91 -13.59
C ALA A 119 5.11 -4.44 -13.23
N TYR A 120 4.11 -3.56 -13.31
CA TYR A 120 2.71 -3.92 -13.09
C TYR A 120 1.76 -2.97 -13.81
N LEU A 121 0.71 -3.51 -14.43
CA LEU A 121 -0.25 -2.76 -15.28
C LEU A 121 0.45 -1.88 -16.35
N GLY A 122 1.57 -2.37 -16.87
CA GLY A 122 2.37 -1.67 -17.86
C GLY A 122 3.22 -0.51 -17.33
N LEU A 123 3.31 -0.30 -16.02
CA LEU A 123 4.21 0.68 -15.41
C LEU A 123 5.51 0.03 -14.93
N ASP A 124 6.63 0.70 -15.17
CA ASP A 124 7.96 0.33 -14.66
C ASP A 124 8.06 0.75 -13.18
N VAL A 125 7.73 -0.18 -12.29
CA VAL A 125 7.66 0.05 -10.85
C VAL A 125 9.05 0.07 -10.23
N GLU A 126 9.98 -0.75 -10.74
CA GLU A 126 11.34 -0.80 -10.25
C GLU A 126 12.08 0.53 -10.50
N ALA A 127 12.08 1.03 -11.74
CA ALA A 127 12.73 2.29 -12.06
C ALA A 127 12.10 3.45 -11.29
N PHE A 128 10.76 3.44 -11.13
CA PHE A 128 10.07 4.43 -10.31
C PHE A 128 10.55 4.38 -8.86
N LEU A 129 10.57 3.20 -8.23
CA LEU A 129 10.95 3.06 -6.81
C LEU A 129 12.40 3.40 -6.54
N GLN A 130 13.32 3.08 -7.45
CA GLN A 130 14.72 3.50 -7.34
C GLN A 130 14.81 5.02 -7.27
N ARG A 131 14.24 5.72 -8.28
CA ARG A 131 14.30 7.18 -8.32
C ARG A 131 13.52 7.82 -7.17
N PHE A 132 12.37 7.28 -6.81
CA PHE A 132 11.56 7.74 -5.68
C PHE A 132 12.37 7.64 -4.38
N GLY A 133 13.07 6.53 -4.15
CA GLY A 133 13.96 6.35 -3.01
C GLY A 133 15.07 7.41 -2.94
N ASP A 134 15.77 7.65 -4.05
CA ASP A 134 16.84 8.65 -4.13
C ASP A 134 16.36 10.05 -3.75
N VAL A 135 15.17 10.42 -4.25
CA VAL A 135 14.55 11.72 -4.03
C VAL A 135 14.20 11.91 -2.56
N PHE A 136 13.58 10.92 -1.94
CA PHE A 136 13.24 11.02 -0.52
C PHE A 136 14.45 10.88 0.40
N GLN A 137 15.53 10.22 -0.03
CA GLN A 137 16.82 10.28 0.67
C GLN A 137 17.45 11.69 0.56
N TRP A 138 17.34 12.34 -0.60
CA TRP A 138 17.77 13.72 -0.77
C TRP A 138 16.96 14.68 0.11
N LEU A 139 15.63 14.51 0.16
CA LEU A 139 14.74 15.29 1.02
C LEU A 139 15.15 15.22 2.50
N ARG A 140 15.51 14.03 2.99
CA ARG A 140 15.99 13.86 4.39
C ARG A 140 17.21 14.71 4.72
N ARG A 141 18.06 14.99 3.72
CA ARG A 141 19.25 15.84 3.87
C ARG A 141 18.95 17.32 3.65
N HIS A 142 17.83 17.65 3.01
CA HIS A 142 17.43 19.01 2.65
C HIS A 142 15.94 19.28 2.91
N PRO A 143 15.45 19.14 4.17
CA PRO A 143 14.02 19.13 4.48
C PRO A 143 13.26 20.40 4.08
N MET A 144 13.96 21.55 4.01
CA MET A 144 13.36 22.85 3.72
C MET A 144 13.39 23.23 2.23
N ARG A 145 13.89 22.37 1.34
CA ARG A 145 14.02 22.66 -0.09
C ARG A 145 13.12 21.75 -0.89
N TYR A 146 12.24 22.32 -1.70
CA TYR A 146 11.51 21.61 -2.74
C TYR A 146 12.20 21.85 -4.09
N ASP A 147 12.57 20.78 -4.79
CA ASP A 147 13.06 20.87 -6.16
C ASP A 147 12.19 19.99 -7.07
N PRO A 148 11.35 20.59 -7.93
CA PRO A 148 10.45 19.83 -8.79
C PRO A 148 11.20 18.99 -9.83
N ARG A 149 12.46 19.31 -10.15
CA ARG A 149 13.30 18.53 -11.09
C ARG A 149 13.70 17.17 -10.53
N LEU A 150 13.60 16.98 -9.21
CA LEU A 150 13.89 15.71 -8.58
C LEU A 150 12.75 14.71 -8.73
N VAL A 151 11.50 15.17 -8.90
CA VAL A 151 10.32 14.31 -9.03
C VAL A 151 10.52 13.25 -10.12
N PRO A 152 10.36 11.95 -9.80
CA PRO A 152 10.47 10.87 -10.79
C PRO A 152 9.36 10.94 -11.82
N VAL A 153 9.58 10.34 -12.98
CA VAL A 153 8.56 10.15 -14.01
C VAL A 153 8.06 8.72 -13.94
N LEU A 154 6.74 8.52 -13.93
CA LEU A 154 6.11 7.22 -14.11
C LEU A 154 6.21 6.84 -15.59
N ARG A 155 6.98 5.78 -15.88
CA ARG A 155 7.22 5.29 -17.23
C ARG A 155 6.38 4.05 -17.50
N TRP A 156 5.81 4.01 -18.70
CA TRP A 156 5.22 2.79 -19.23
C TRP A 156 6.34 1.86 -19.69
N THR A 157 6.29 0.59 -19.30
CA THR A 157 7.16 -0.42 -19.88
C THR A 157 6.88 -0.51 -21.37
N PRO A 158 7.91 -0.52 -22.24
CA PRO A 158 7.69 -0.84 -23.64
C PRO A 158 7.03 -2.22 -23.67
N MET A 159 5.88 -2.34 -24.37
CA MET A 159 5.29 -3.65 -24.61
C MET A 159 6.41 -4.49 -25.22
N ALA A 160 6.81 -5.56 -24.54
CA ALA A 160 7.70 -6.54 -25.13
C ALA A 160 7.00 -6.97 -26.42
N ARG A 161 7.58 -6.62 -27.57
CA ARG A 161 7.15 -7.16 -28.85
C ARG A 161 7.23 -8.67 -28.67
N GLN A 162 6.09 -9.31 -28.51
CA GLN A 162 5.99 -10.75 -28.62
C GLN A 162 6.40 -11.04 -30.06
N GLN A 163 7.61 -11.58 -30.22
CA GLN A 163 8.06 -12.19 -31.46
C GLN A 163 7.39 -13.56 -31.58
#